data_AF-A0A9P0L0S5-F1
#
_entry.id   AF-A0A9P0L0S5-F1
#
_cell.length_a   1.000
_cell.length_b   1.000
_cell.length_c   1.000
_cell.angle_alpha   90.00
_cell.angle_beta   90.00
_cell.angle_gamma   90.00
#
_symmetry.space_group_name_H-M   'P 1'
#
loop_
_entity.id
_entity.type
_entity.pdbx_description
1 polymer ?
#
loop_
_entity_poly.entity_id
_entity_poly.type
_entity_poly.pdbx_seq_one_letter_code
_entity_poly.pdbx_strand_id
1 'polypeptide(L)'
;MIKSTNKSNSNVLEDLKKSIDPAKSNICVNSVRRVNNGIILSCENEASLSKLMASIQGELGANFTVNEIQKYRLRMVINNVECAYTKSEGLIEKILSQNEFGIFSSEDIKTVTTFRCSESTLNVVIEVSPKFTKTLLDRGHIYMGWQRCPVRDYVRIVRCYKCSGFGHMEKIAYILKYHVLYVLEIIWKKIVNLLLRIVQTV
;
A
#
# COMPACT_ATOMS: atom_id res chain seq x y z
N MET A 1 7.64 5.99 -12.47
CA MET A 1 6.68 5.26 -13.33
C MET A 1 6.16 6.22 -14.37
N ILE A 2 6.28 5.88 -15.63
CA ILE A 2 5.80 6.66 -16.77
C ILE A 2 4.62 5.92 -17.36
N LYS A 3 3.45 6.55 -17.45
CA LYS A 3 2.25 6.00 -18.10
C LYS A 3 1.93 6.81 -19.34
N SER A 4 1.58 6.14 -20.43
CA SER A 4 1.02 6.81 -21.60
C SER A 4 -0.50 6.81 -21.51
N THR A 5 -1.12 7.89 -21.95
CA THR A 5 -2.59 8.01 -22.03
C THR A 5 -3.17 7.27 -23.23
N ASN A 6 -2.44 7.14 -24.35
CA ASN A 6 -2.98 6.65 -25.62
C ASN A 6 -2.07 5.68 -26.43
N LYS A 7 -0.83 5.37 -25.98
CA LYS A 7 0.13 4.56 -26.77
C LYS A 7 0.53 3.23 -26.11
N SER A 8 0.86 2.25 -26.95
CA SER A 8 1.40 0.95 -26.56
C SER A 8 2.80 1.04 -25.95
N ASN A 9 3.15 0.09 -25.07
CA ASN A 9 4.37 0.08 -24.27
C ASN A 9 5.69 0.15 -25.07
N SER A 10 5.74 -0.42 -26.27
CA SER A 10 6.91 -0.39 -27.15
C SER A 10 7.23 1.03 -27.58
N ASN A 11 6.20 1.80 -27.94
CA ASN A 11 6.33 3.13 -28.50
C ASN A 11 6.77 4.13 -27.43
N VAL A 12 6.35 3.94 -26.17
CA VAL A 12 6.80 4.76 -25.03
C VAL A 12 8.31 4.69 -24.82
N LEU A 13 8.91 3.49 -24.95
CA LEU A 13 10.35 3.31 -24.74
C LEU A 13 11.17 3.93 -25.88
N GLU A 14 10.67 3.86 -27.11
CA GLU A 14 11.34 4.49 -28.26
C GLU A 14 11.24 6.00 -28.22
N ASP A 15 10.05 6.54 -27.89
CA ASP A 15 9.85 7.99 -27.71
C ASP A 15 10.77 8.54 -26.60
N LEU A 16 10.96 7.79 -25.50
CA LEU A 16 11.90 8.15 -24.43
C LEU A 16 13.37 8.09 -24.86
N LYS A 17 13.77 7.09 -25.64
CA LYS A 17 15.16 6.97 -26.14
C LYS A 17 15.50 8.04 -27.17
N LYS A 18 14.52 8.53 -27.92
CA LYS A 18 14.71 9.60 -28.92
C LYS A 18 14.80 10.99 -28.29
N SER A 19 14.03 11.22 -27.25
CA SER A 19 13.98 12.50 -26.53
C SER A 19 15.17 12.66 -25.59
N ILE A 20 15.48 11.64 -24.79
CA ILE A 20 16.43 11.77 -23.69
C ILE A 20 17.68 10.96 -23.98
N ASP A 21 18.81 11.67 -24.02
CA ASP A 21 20.15 11.08 -24.01
C ASP A 21 20.70 11.06 -22.56
N PRO A 22 20.80 9.88 -21.91
CA PRO A 22 21.27 9.75 -20.54
C PRO A 22 22.71 10.20 -20.35
N ALA A 23 23.55 10.09 -21.38
CA ALA A 23 24.97 10.45 -21.31
C ALA A 23 25.15 11.97 -21.23
N LYS A 24 24.37 12.73 -22.02
CA LYS A 24 24.41 14.20 -22.02
C LYS A 24 23.81 14.81 -20.75
N SER A 25 22.81 14.15 -20.19
CA SER A 25 22.11 14.60 -18.98
C SER A 25 22.76 14.10 -17.68
N ASN A 26 23.82 13.27 -17.77
CA ASN A 26 24.50 12.64 -16.65
C ASN A 26 23.50 11.89 -15.72
N ILE A 27 22.63 11.08 -16.33
CA ILE A 27 21.60 10.31 -15.65
C ILE A 27 22.01 8.83 -15.66
N CYS A 28 22.30 8.29 -14.47
CA CYS A 28 22.59 6.87 -14.29
C CYS A 28 21.28 6.06 -14.15
N VAL A 29 20.84 5.43 -15.23
CA VAL A 29 19.68 4.52 -15.25
C VAL A 29 20.13 3.09 -14.97
N ASN A 30 19.64 2.49 -13.90
CA ASN A 30 20.00 1.14 -13.47
C ASN A 30 19.15 0.07 -14.18
N SER A 31 17.83 0.28 -14.26
CA SER A 31 16.95 -0.68 -14.93
C SER A 31 15.72 -0.04 -15.56
N VAL A 32 15.27 -0.67 -16.65
CA VAL A 32 14.04 -0.32 -17.36
C VAL A 32 13.11 -1.54 -17.37
N ARG A 33 11.96 -1.43 -16.70
CA ARG A 33 10.96 -2.51 -16.61
C ARG A 33 9.68 -2.08 -17.32
N ARG A 34 9.20 -2.91 -18.24
CA ARG A 34 7.89 -2.73 -18.88
C ARG A 34 6.78 -3.18 -17.94
N VAL A 35 5.71 -2.41 -17.85
CA VAL A 35 4.51 -2.71 -17.05
C VAL A 35 3.25 -2.50 -17.89
N ASN A 36 2.10 -2.97 -17.43
CA ASN A 36 0.87 -2.76 -18.19
C ASN A 36 0.59 -1.24 -18.33
N ASN A 37 0.50 -0.78 -19.57
CA ASN A 37 0.29 0.62 -19.93
C ASN A 37 1.36 1.62 -19.42
N GLY A 38 2.63 1.20 -19.34
CA GLY A 38 3.71 2.08 -18.91
C GLY A 38 5.09 1.44 -18.75
N ILE A 39 6.01 2.25 -18.22
CA ILE A 39 7.41 1.89 -17.98
C ILE A 39 7.83 2.34 -16.58
N ILE A 40 8.60 1.49 -15.90
CA ILE A 40 9.27 1.81 -14.65
C ILE A 40 10.75 1.96 -14.95
N LEU A 41 11.30 3.12 -14.59
CA LEU A 41 12.73 3.42 -14.65
C LEU A 41 13.24 3.47 -13.22
N SER A 42 14.35 2.77 -12.97
CA SER A 42 15.09 2.85 -11.71
C SER A 42 16.38 3.60 -11.95
N CYS A 43 16.62 4.67 -11.19
CA CYS A 43 17.88 5.41 -11.21
C CYS A 43 18.71 5.01 -9.98
N GLU A 44 20.02 5.18 -10.07
CA GLU A 44 20.93 4.92 -8.95
C GLU A 44 20.82 6.00 -7.86
N ASN A 45 20.78 7.27 -8.28
CA ASN A 45 20.76 8.42 -7.38
C ASN A 45 19.43 9.17 -7.43
N GLU A 46 18.98 9.70 -6.28
CA GLU A 46 17.79 10.56 -6.19
C GLU A 46 17.93 11.82 -7.06
N ALA A 47 19.13 12.42 -7.11
CA ALA A 47 19.39 13.59 -7.95
C ALA A 47 19.24 13.29 -9.46
N SER A 48 19.64 12.10 -9.91
CA SER A 48 19.45 11.66 -11.30
C SER A 48 17.96 11.43 -11.60
N LEU A 49 17.19 10.96 -10.62
CA LEU A 49 15.75 10.78 -10.73
C LEU A 49 15.02 12.11 -10.86
N SER A 50 15.37 13.12 -10.06
CA SER A 50 14.75 14.46 -10.15
C SER A 50 15.00 15.11 -11.51
N LYS A 51 16.23 15.02 -12.02
CA LYS A 51 16.59 15.51 -13.36
C LYS A 51 15.81 14.80 -14.45
N LEU A 52 15.73 13.47 -14.39
CA LEU A 52 14.97 12.67 -15.34
C LEU A 52 13.49 13.04 -15.33
N MET A 53 12.89 13.24 -14.14
CA MET A 53 11.50 13.68 -14.03
C MET A 53 11.29 15.06 -14.68
N ALA A 54 12.18 16.02 -14.44
CA ALA A 54 12.11 17.35 -15.03
C ALA A 54 12.26 17.30 -16.57
N SER A 55 13.21 16.54 -17.10
CA SER A 55 13.42 16.38 -18.55
C SER A 55 12.20 15.77 -19.23
N ILE A 56 11.61 14.71 -18.66
CA ILE A 56 10.42 14.08 -19.23
C ILE A 56 9.20 15.01 -19.15
N GLN A 57 9.03 15.74 -18.05
CA GLN A 57 7.92 16.69 -17.93
C GLN A 57 8.06 17.85 -18.93
N GLY A 58 9.28 18.34 -19.18
CA GLY A 58 9.53 19.43 -20.13
C GLY A 58 9.30 19.05 -21.60
N GLU A 59 9.79 17.88 -22.02
CA GLU A 59 9.75 17.48 -23.44
C GLU A 59 8.49 16.68 -23.81
N LEU A 60 7.92 15.96 -22.84
CA LEU A 60 6.94 14.90 -23.07
C LEU A 60 5.68 15.03 -22.18
N GLY A 61 5.59 16.10 -21.37
CA GLY A 61 4.52 16.31 -20.39
C GLY A 61 3.10 16.31 -20.95
N ALA A 62 2.92 16.60 -22.24
CA ALA A 62 1.60 16.55 -22.90
C ALA A 62 1.10 15.11 -23.19
N ASN A 63 2.01 14.13 -23.29
CA ASN A 63 1.69 12.76 -23.74
C ASN A 63 1.89 11.68 -22.67
N PHE A 64 2.58 12.01 -21.58
CA PHE A 64 3.01 11.05 -20.57
C PHE A 64 2.81 11.57 -19.15
N THR A 65 2.29 10.71 -18.27
CA THR A 65 2.20 10.98 -16.84
C THR A 65 3.39 10.33 -16.13
N VAL A 66 4.24 11.15 -15.51
CA VAL A 66 5.39 10.69 -14.73
C VAL A 66 5.06 10.77 -13.24
N ASN A 67 4.98 9.62 -12.59
CA ASN A 67 4.74 9.50 -11.16
C ASN A 67 5.93 8.82 -10.49
N GLU A 68 6.46 9.41 -9.43
CA GLU A 68 7.40 8.72 -8.57
C GLU A 68 6.72 7.56 -7.83
N ILE A 69 7.37 6.40 -7.78
CA ILE A 69 6.83 5.27 -7.02
C ILE A 69 7.19 5.49 -5.56
N GLN A 70 6.21 5.88 -4.76
CA GLN A 70 6.41 6.03 -3.33
C GLN A 70 6.55 4.67 -2.66
N LYS A 71 7.46 4.59 -1.68
CA LYS A 71 7.58 3.42 -0.82
C LYS A 71 6.29 3.25 -0.01
N TYR A 72 5.89 2.00 0.20
CA TYR A 72 4.70 1.69 0.98
C TYR A 72 4.83 2.25 2.40
N ARG A 73 3.88 3.09 2.80
CA ARG A 73 3.82 3.61 4.17
C ARG A 73 3.03 2.63 5.04
N LEU A 74 3.63 2.20 6.13
CA LEU A 74 3.04 1.23 7.05
C LEU A 74 2.09 1.94 8.00
N ARG A 75 1.02 1.25 8.41
CA ARG A 75 0.09 1.75 9.41
C ARG A 75 0.42 1.16 10.77
N MET A 76 0.52 2.02 11.75
CA MET A 76 0.76 1.68 13.14
C MET A 76 -0.34 2.26 14.01
N VAL A 77 -0.57 1.66 15.17
CA VAL A 77 -1.49 2.14 16.18
C VAL A 77 -0.74 2.52 17.43
N ILE A 78 -1.01 3.73 17.92
CA ILE A 78 -0.60 4.19 19.23
C ILE A 78 -1.77 3.94 20.18
N ASN A 79 -1.53 3.15 21.22
CA ASN A 79 -2.57 2.75 22.15
C ASN A 79 -2.65 3.69 23.36
N ASN A 80 -3.86 3.84 23.89
CA ASN A 80 -4.13 4.53 25.16
C ASN A 80 -3.64 5.99 25.19
N VAL A 81 -3.92 6.74 24.14
CA VAL A 81 -3.64 8.18 24.07
C VAL A 81 -4.78 8.94 24.74
N GLU A 82 -4.46 9.82 25.69
CA GLU A 82 -5.47 10.69 26.31
C GLU A 82 -6.21 11.59 25.29
N CYS A 83 -7.53 11.73 25.46
CA CYS A 83 -8.38 12.51 24.56
C CYS A 83 -7.95 13.98 24.45
N ALA A 84 -7.38 14.54 25.52
CA ALA A 84 -6.92 15.92 25.56
C ALA A 84 -5.81 16.18 24.53
N TYR A 85 -4.87 15.23 24.36
CA TYR A 85 -3.78 15.37 23.40
C TYR A 85 -4.25 15.17 21.95
N THR A 86 -5.20 14.27 21.73
CA THR A 86 -5.71 13.97 20.38
C THR A 86 -6.49 15.14 19.78
N LYS A 87 -7.23 15.89 20.62
CA LYS A 87 -8.00 17.07 20.17
C LYS A 87 -7.15 18.33 19.97
N SER A 88 -5.95 18.34 20.54
CA SER A 88 -5.07 19.51 20.44
C SER A 88 -4.47 19.62 19.04
N GLU A 89 -4.39 20.85 18.51
CA GLU A 89 -3.64 21.13 17.29
C GLU A 89 -2.16 20.72 17.48
N GLY A 90 -1.54 20.18 16.44
CA GLY A 90 -0.13 19.80 16.45
C GLY A 90 0.20 18.46 17.14
N LEU A 91 -0.69 17.46 17.13
CA LEU A 91 -0.40 16.12 17.70
C LEU A 91 0.92 15.53 17.18
N ILE A 92 1.17 15.64 15.88
CA ILE A 92 2.39 15.14 15.22
C ILE A 92 3.64 15.84 15.75
N GLU A 93 3.61 17.17 15.85
CA GLU A 93 4.75 17.97 16.32
C GLU A 93 5.08 17.66 17.78
N LYS A 94 4.06 17.42 18.61
CA LYS A 94 4.25 16.98 20.00
C LYS A 94 4.88 15.61 20.09
N ILE A 95 4.44 14.66 19.25
CA ILE A 95 5.04 13.32 19.18
C ILE A 95 6.52 13.43 18.78
N LEU A 96 6.84 14.23 17.76
CA LEU A 96 8.21 14.39 17.26
C LEU A 96 9.12 15.07 18.28
N SER A 97 8.67 16.17 18.88
CA SER A 97 9.46 16.96 19.84
C SER A 97 9.69 16.23 21.16
N GLN A 98 8.68 15.56 21.72
CA GLN A 98 8.81 14.89 23.02
C GLN A 98 9.63 13.60 22.96
N ASN A 99 9.67 12.92 21.82
CA ASN A 99 10.31 11.61 21.69
C ASN A 99 11.71 11.67 21.08
N GLU A 100 12.26 12.86 20.88
CA GLU A 100 13.59 13.08 20.29
C GLU A 100 13.72 12.48 18.88
N PHE A 101 12.64 12.51 18.09
CA PHE A 101 12.64 12.03 16.70
C PHE A 101 13.22 13.08 15.74
N GLY A 102 14.32 13.76 16.10
CA GLY A 102 14.86 14.91 15.36
C GLY A 102 15.33 14.63 13.93
N ILE A 103 15.37 13.36 13.51
CA ILE A 103 15.69 12.92 12.15
C ILE A 103 14.44 12.96 11.25
N PHE A 104 13.24 12.89 11.83
CA PHE A 104 11.97 12.76 11.13
C PHE A 104 11.19 14.07 11.14
N SER A 105 10.47 14.35 10.05
CA SER A 105 9.65 15.55 9.91
C SER A 105 8.15 15.23 9.97
N SER A 106 7.32 16.26 9.91
CA SER A 106 5.86 16.11 9.80
C SER A 106 5.40 15.39 8.52
N GLU A 107 6.28 15.24 7.52
CA GLU A 107 5.98 14.50 6.29
C GLU A 107 6.09 12.99 6.46
N ASP A 108 6.88 12.54 7.45
CA ASP A 108 7.14 11.13 7.73
C ASP A 108 5.98 10.44 8.47
N ILE A 109 5.05 11.22 9.02
CA ILE A 109 3.95 10.72 9.83
C ILE A 109 2.65 11.42 9.46
N LYS A 110 1.59 10.63 9.30
CA LYS A 110 0.25 11.11 9.00
C LYS A 110 -0.76 10.41 9.89
N THR A 111 -1.62 11.17 10.56
CA THR A 111 -2.74 10.60 11.30
C THR A 111 -3.82 10.12 10.31
N VAL A 112 -4.21 8.85 10.41
CA VAL A 112 -5.21 8.23 9.53
C VAL A 112 -6.59 8.27 10.16
N THR A 113 -6.71 7.75 11.38
CA THR A 113 -7.98 7.67 12.09
C THR A 113 -7.73 7.52 13.59
N THR A 114 -8.76 7.81 14.37
CA THR A 114 -8.75 7.60 15.82
C THR A 114 -10.02 6.85 16.21
N PHE A 115 -9.92 5.99 17.21
CA PHE A 115 -11.08 5.27 17.73
C PHE A 115 -11.01 5.18 19.25
N ARG A 116 -12.18 5.26 19.88
CA ARG A 116 -12.30 5.36 21.34
C ARG A 116 -12.06 4.00 21.98
N CYS A 117 -11.21 3.97 22.99
CA CYS A 117 -10.98 2.79 23.81
C CYS A 117 -11.71 2.91 25.16
N SER A 118 -11.73 4.10 25.75
CA SER A 118 -12.42 4.40 27.01
C SER A 118 -12.98 5.83 27.01
N GLU A 119 -13.58 6.25 28.12
CA GLU A 119 -14.08 7.63 28.25
C GLU A 119 -12.97 8.68 28.15
N SER A 120 -11.76 8.36 28.60
CA SER A 120 -10.63 9.28 28.65
C SER A 120 -9.55 8.99 27.60
N THR A 121 -9.55 7.81 26.97
CA THR A 121 -8.49 7.37 26.04
C THR A 121 -8.96 6.95 24.65
N LEU A 122 -8.12 7.23 23.66
CA LEU A 122 -8.27 6.91 22.25
C LEU A 122 -7.06 6.11 21.76
N ASN A 123 -7.28 5.25 20.76
CA ASN A 123 -6.20 4.70 19.97
C ASN A 123 -6.06 5.50 18.68
N VAL A 124 -4.83 5.86 18.34
CA VAL A 124 -4.52 6.71 17.18
C VAL A 124 -3.81 5.86 16.13
N VAL A 125 -4.41 5.73 14.96
CA VAL A 125 -3.80 5.08 13.82
C VAL A 125 -3.02 6.11 13.02
N ILE A 126 -1.73 5.83 12.85
CA ILE A 126 -0.79 6.65 12.10
C ILE A 126 -0.27 5.88 10.90
N GLU A 127 0.05 6.59 9.84
CA GLU A 127 0.74 6.11 8.66
C GLU A 127 2.13 6.73 8.63
N VAL A 128 3.16 5.89 8.59
CA VAL A 128 4.54 6.30 8.80
C VAL A 128 5.45 5.86 7.66
N SER A 129 6.53 6.62 7.44
CA SER A 129 7.55 6.25 6.46
C SER A 129 8.27 4.95 6.89
N PRO A 130 8.83 4.17 5.94
CA PRO A 130 9.50 2.92 6.26
C PRO A 130 10.66 3.06 7.26
N LYS A 131 11.44 4.15 7.16
CA LYS A 131 12.53 4.45 8.08
C LYS A 131 12.00 4.69 9.50
N PHE A 132 10.90 5.44 9.61
CA PHE A 132 10.31 5.74 10.90
C PHE A 132 9.64 4.52 11.53
N THR A 133 9.02 3.66 10.71
CA THR A 133 8.38 2.42 11.18
C THR A 133 9.35 1.52 11.94
N LYS A 134 10.54 1.29 11.38
CA LYS A 134 11.57 0.48 12.06
C LYS A 134 11.94 1.08 13.42
N THR A 135 12.14 2.40 13.46
CA THR A 135 12.48 3.12 14.70
C THR A 135 11.37 2.98 15.76
N LEU A 136 10.11 3.07 15.35
CA LEU A 136 8.97 2.92 16.25
C LEU A 136 8.80 1.48 16.75
N LEU A 137 9.02 0.49 15.90
CA LEU A 137 8.95 -0.93 16.27
C LEU A 137 10.07 -1.32 17.25
N ASP A 138 11.31 -0.89 16.97
CA ASP A 138 12.46 -1.16 17.82
C ASP A 138 12.28 -0.53 19.22
N ARG A 139 11.64 0.66 19.28
CA ARG A 139 11.32 1.33 20.56
C ARG A 139 10.10 0.72 21.26
N GLY A 140 9.05 0.37 20.52
CA GLY A 140 7.81 -0.24 21.02
C GLY A 140 6.82 0.69 21.75
N HIS A 141 7.19 1.94 22.01
CA HIS A 141 6.35 2.95 22.64
C HIS A 141 6.79 4.36 22.29
N ILE A 142 5.90 5.31 22.55
CA ILE A 142 6.18 6.75 22.53
C ILE A 142 5.65 7.39 23.81
N TYR A 143 6.15 8.57 24.13
CA TYR A 143 5.68 9.42 25.21
C TYR A 143 4.78 10.50 24.64
N MET A 144 3.65 10.72 25.30
CA MET A 144 2.75 11.85 25.04
C MET A 144 2.32 12.44 26.37
N GLY A 145 2.71 13.70 26.60
CA GLY A 145 2.50 14.36 27.88
C GLY A 145 3.19 13.59 29.01
N TRP A 146 2.41 13.11 29.98
CA TRP A 146 2.91 12.34 31.12
C TRP A 146 2.72 10.82 30.96
N GLN A 147 2.33 10.36 29.77
CA GLN A 147 1.98 8.97 29.53
C GLN A 147 2.96 8.26 28.60
N ARG A 148 3.18 6.98 28.87
CA ARG A 148 3.82 6.03 27.95
C ARG A 148 2.73 5.33 27.15
N CYS A 149 2.70 5.59 25.85
CA CYS A 149 1.75 5.02 24.91
C CYS A 149 2.42 3.91 24.07
N PRO A 150 2.00 2.65 24.19
CA PRO A 150 2.53 1.55 23.37
C PRO A 150 2.25 1.77 21.88
N VAL A 151 3.19 1.39 21.02
CA VAL A 151 3.05 1.45 19.56
C VAL A 151 3.11 0.04 18.99
N ARG A 152 2.17 -0.30 18.11
CA ARG A 152 2.09 -1.63 17.46
C ARG A 152 1.73 -1.50 15.99
N ASP A 153 1.98 -2.56 15.23
CA ASP A 153 1.48 -2.67 13.86
C ASP A 153 -0.05 -2.66 13.83
N TYR A 154 -0.62 -1.88 12.91
CA TYR A 154 -2.05 -1.82 12.71
C TYR A 154 -2.46 -2.62 11.49
N VAL A 155 -2.98 -3.83 11.73
CA VAL A 155 -3.58 -4.67 10.70
C VAL A 155 -5.10 -4.53 10.78
N ARG A 156 -5.70 -3.90 9.77
CA ARG A 156 -7.16 -3.84 9.66
C ARG A 156 -7.69 -5.18 9.16
N ILE A 157 -8.13 -6.02 10.10
CA ILE A 157 -8.82 -7.26 9.76
C ILE A 157 -10.28 -6.94 9.45
N VAL A 158 -10.66 -7.11 8.19
CA VAL A 158 -12.04 -6.89 7.74
C VAL A 158 -12.88 -8.14 8.03
N ARG A 159 -14.00 -7.96 8.72
CA ARG A 159 -14.99 -9.01 9.01
C ARG A 159 -16.24 -8.81 8.16
N CYS A 160 -16.85 -9.91 7.74
CA CYS A 160 -18.15 -9.87 7.10
C CYS A 160 -19.20 -9.30 8.07
N TYR A 161 -19.92 -8.26 7.65
CA TYR A 161 -20.94 -7.62 8.49
C TYR A 161 -22.10 -8.55 8.87
N LYS A 162 -22.36 -9.58 8.04
CA LYS A 162 -23.48 -10.51 8.24
C LYS A 162 -23.15 -11.69 9.15
N CYS A 163 -21.97 -12.30 9.00
CA CYS A 163 -21.60 -13.52 9.73
C CYS A 163 -20.40 -13.35 10.67
N SER A 164 -19.79 -12.16 10.72
CA SER A 164 -18.56 -11.88 11.48
C SER A 164 -17.33 -12.73 11.12
N GLY A 165 -17.40 -13.56 10.08
CA GLY A 165 -16.29 -14.36 9.57
C GLY A 165 -15.25 -13.53 8.81
N PHE A 166 -14.07 -14.11 8.61
CA PHE A 166 -12.97 -13.52 7.85
C PHE A 166 -12.98 -13.99 6.38
N GLY A 167 -12.20 -13.32 5.52
CA GLY A 167 -11.93 -13.79 4.15
C GLY A 167 -13.06 -13.57 3.13
N HIS A 168 -14.16 -12.92 3.50
CA HIS A 168 -15.21 -12.56 2.56
C HIS A 168 -15.94 -11.28 2.99
N MET A 169 -16.49 -10.58 1.99
CA MET A 169 -17.36 -9.42 2.17
C MET A 169 -18.78 -9.81 1.75
N GLU A 170 -19.80 -9.14 2.27
CA GLU A 170 -21.20 -9.45 2.00
C GLU A 170 -21.53 -9.55 0.48
N LYS A 171 -20.88 -8.71 -0.36
CA LYS A 171 -20.98 -8.79 -1.83
C LYS A 171 -20.39 -10.04 -2.48
N ILE A 172 -19.46 -10.74 -1.82
CA ILE A 172 -18.77 -11.95 -2.31
C ILE A 172 -19.35 -13.22 -1.63
N ALA A 173 -20.40 -13.09 -0.81
CA ALA A 173 -21.02 -14.23 -0.14
C ALA A 173 -21.72 -15.19 -1.10
N TYR A 174 -22.15 -14.71 -2.27
CA TYR A 174 -22.89 -15.53 -3.24
C TYR A 174 -21.99 -16.49 -4.02
N ILE A 175 -20.72 -16.17 -4.29
CA ILE A 175 -19.91 -16.97 -5.23
C ILE A 175 -19.44 -18.30 -4.61
N LEU A 176 -19.10 -18.32 -3.32
CA LEU A 176 -18.57 -19.53 -2.68
C LEU A 176 -19.64 -20.59 -2.38
N LYS A 177 -20.89 -20.18 -2.16
CA LYS A 177 -21.99 -21.12 -1.90
C LYS A 177 -22.36 -21.92 -3.15
N TYR A 178 -22.42 -21.26 -4.31
CA TYR A 178 -22.73 -21.94 -5.57
C TYR A 178 -21.56 -22.79 -6.08
N HIS A 179 -20.31 -22.38 -5.85
CA HIS A 179 -19.17 -23.15 -6.35
C HIS A 179 -19.00 -24.50 -5.63
N VAL A 180 -19.26 -24.57 -4.33
CA VAL A 180 -19.20 -25.85 -3.58
C VAL A 180 -20.35 -26.78 -3.99
N LEU A 181 -21.57 -26.25 -4.12
CA LEU A 181 -22.72 -27.03 -4.58
C LEU A 181 -22.56 -27.52 -6.02
N TYR A 182 -22.04 -26.68 -6.91
CA TYR A 182 -21.80 -27.01 -8.31
C TYR A 182 -20.71 -28.08 -8.48
N VAL A 183 -19.61 -27.98 -7.71
CA VAL A 183 -18.55 -29.01 -7.70
C VAL A 183 -19.08 -30.34 -7.15
N LEU A 184 -19.89 -30.32 -6.09
CA LEU A 184 -20.52 -31.53 -5.55
C LEU A 184 -21.50 -32.18 -6.54
N GLU A 185 -22.31 -31.39 -7.25
CA GLU A 185 -23.18 -31.92 -8.31
C GLU A 185 -22.40 -32.56 -9.47
N ILE A 186 -21.29 -31.95 -9.89
CA ILE A 186 -20.45 -32.49 -10.97
C ILE A 186 -19.79 -33.81 -10.53
N ILE A 187 -19.29 -33.87 -9.31
CA ILE A 187 -18.66 -35.08 -8.75
C ILE A 187 -19.72 -36.19 -8.63
N TRP A 188 -20.91 -35.88 -8.11
CA TRP A 188 -22.02 -36.84 -8.00
C TRP A 188 -22.44 -37.38 -9.37
N LYS A 189 -22.64 -36.50 -10.37
CA LYS A 189 -22.98 -36.92 -11.74
C LYS A 189 -21.90 -37.82 -12.37
N LYS A 190 -20.61 -37.55 -12.10
CA LYS A 190 -19.51 -38.41 -12.56
C LYS A 190 -19.52 -39.78 -11.88
N ILE A 191 -19.75 -39.83 -10.57
CA ILE A 191 -19.82 -41.08 -9.81
C ILE A 191 -21.00 -41.94 -10.27
N VAL A 192 -22.18 -41.35 -10.44
CA VAL A 192 -23.39 -42.06 -10.91
C VAL A 192 -23.18 -42.63 -12.31
N ASN A 193 -22.59 -41.86 -13.24
CA ASN A 193 -22.28 -42.37 -14.58
C ASN A 193 -21.24 -43.50 -14.58
N LEU A 194 -20.26 -43.45 -13.67
CA LEU A 194 -19.28 -44.53 -13.54
C LEU A 194 -19.94 -45.81 -13.03
N LEU A 195 -20.83 -45.71 -12.04
CA LEU A 195 -21.57 -46.85 -11.50
C LEU A 195 -22.53 -47.45 -12.53
N LEU A 196 -23.26 -46.62 -13.30
CA LEU A 196 -24.14 -47.10 -14.37
C LEU A 196 -23.37 -47.88 -15.45
N ARG A 197 -22.15 -47.46 -15.79
CA ARG A 197 -21.29 -48.18 -16.74
C ARG A 197 -20.82 -49.54 -16.21
N ILE A 198 -20.61 -49.67 -14.90
CA ILE A 198 -20.21 -50.94 -14.28
C ILE A 198 -21.38 -51.92 -14.23
N VAL A 199 -22.61 -51.43 -14.03
CA VAL A 199 -23.81 -52.28 -14.00
C VAL A 199 -24.22 -52.77 -15.40
N GLN A 200 -23.89 -52.05 -16.47
CA GLN A 200 -24.22 -52.45 -17.85
C GLN A 200 -23.21 -53.44 -18.48
N THR A 201 -22.07 -53.71 -17.82
CA THR A 201 -21.02 -54.62 -18.30
C THR A 201 -21.00 -55.97 -17.58
N VAL A 202 -21.99 -56.21 -16.70
CA VAL A 202 -22.27 -57.51 -16.04
C VAL A 202 -23.60 -58.03 -16.59
#